data_AF-A0A060BRN5-F1
#
_entry.id   AF-A0A060BRN5-F1
#
_cell.length_a   1.000
_cell.length_b   1.000
_cell.length_c   1.000
_cell.angle_alpha   90.00
_cell.angle_beta   90.00
_cell.angle_gamma   90.00
#
_symmetry.space_group_name_H-M   'P 1'
#
loop_
_entity.id
_entity.type
_entity.pdbx_description
1 polymer ?
#
loop_
_entity_poly.entity_id
_entity_poly.type
_entity_poly.pdbx_seq_one_letter_code
_entity_poly.pdbx_strand_id
1 'polypeptide(L)' 'MADESYLTNSYLDTPIDWIAGVPTVRLGDVCSFVRTLDPTSFALRVDEDEANSCARAPGLILNTYVRRPRVRRLR' A
#
# COMPACT_ATOMS: atom_id res chain seq x y z
N MET A 1 -6.19 -24.78 6.26
CA MET A 1 -5.18 -24.30 5.31
C MET A 1 -5.87 -23.36 4.35
N ALA A 2 -5.38 -22.12 4.25
CA ALA A 2 -5.80 -21.21 3.19
C ALA A 2 -5.48 -21.85 1.83
N ASP A 3 -6.30 -21.56 0.83
CA ASP A 3 -6.06 -22.08 -0.52
C ASP A 3 -4.82 -21.40 -1.12
N GLU A 4 -3.73 -22.12 -1.28
CA GLU A 4 -2.46 -21.61 -1.83
C GLU A 4 -2.57 -21.27 -3.33
N SER A 5 -3.65 -21.72 -3.99
CA SER A 5 -3.92 -21.42 -5.40
C SER A 5 -3.91 -19.91 -5.67
N TYR A 6 -4.24 -19.11 -4.66
CA TYR A 6 -4.24 -17.65 -4.65
C TYR A 6 -2.92 -16.97 -5.03
N LEU A 7 -1.79 -17.66 -4.82
CA LEU A 7 -0.47 -17.18 -5.24
C LEU A 7 -0.24 -17.36 -6.75
N THR A 8 -1.03 -18.22 -7.39
CA THR A 8 -0.85 -18.64 -8.79
C THR A 8 -2.05 -18.31 -9.69
N ASN A 9 -3.22 -17.99 -9.11
CA ASN A 9 -4.47 -17.77 -9.84
C ASN A 9 -4.70 -16.31 -10.29
N SER A 10 -3.62 -15.52 -10.38
CA SER A 10 -3.64 -14.09 -10.73
C SER A 10 -4.48 -13.18 -9.83
N TYR A 11 -4.97 -13.63 -8.68
CA TYR A 11 -5.64 -12.68 -7.79
C TYR A 11 -4.72 -11.58 -7.28
N LEU A 12 -3.44 -11.88 -7.03
CA LEU A 12 -2.50 -10.83 -6.64
C LEU A 12 -2.31 -9.78 -7.75
N ASP A 13 -2.73 -10.07 -8.99
CA ASP A 13 -2.77 -9.12 -10.09
C ASP A 13 -4.04 -8.23 -10.08
N THR A 14 -4.95 -8.41 -9.11
CA THR A 14 -6.17 -7.59 -8.98
C THR A 14 -5.82 -6.11 -8.86
N PRO A 15 -6.33 -5.24 -9.74
CA PRO A 15 -6.03 -3.82 -9.71
C PRO A 15 -6.74 -3.11 -8.56
N ILE A 16 -6.03 -2.18 -7.94
CA ILE A 16 -6.52 -1.24 -6.94
C ILE A 16 -6.37 0.16 -7.54
N ASP A 17 -7.47 0.67 -8.10
CA ASP A 17 -7.57 1.96 -8.80
C ASP A 17 -8.44 3.00 -8.07
N TRP A 18 -9.04 2.61 -6.94
CA TRP A 18 -9.94 3.45 -6.16
C TRP A 18 -9.23 4.34 -5.12
N ILE A 19 -7.90 4.27 -4.99
CA ILE A 19 -7.13 5.12 -4.07
C ILE A 19 -6.72 6.41 -4.77
N ALA A 20 -7.27 7.54 -4.33
CA ALA A 20 -6.97 8.85 -4.89
C ALA A 20 -5.48 9.23 -4.70
N GLY A 21 -4.85 9.73 -5.77
CA GLY A 21 -3.47 10.22 -5.74
C GLY A 21 -2.39 9.13 -5.83
N VAL A 22 -2.78 7.85 -5.86
CA VAL A 22 -1.88 6.71 -6.06
C VAL A 22 -2.14 6.15 -7.47
N PRO A 23 -1.09 5.92 -8.30
CA PRO A 23 -1.27 5.20 -9.56
C PRO A 23 -1.88 3.82 -9.32
N THR A 24 -2.59 3.25 -10.30
CA THR A 24 -3.12 1.89 -10.16
C THR A 24 -2.03 0.91 -9.75
N VAL A 25 -2.21 0.29 -8.59
CA VAL A 25 -1.33 -0.76 -8.06
C VAL A 25 -2.05 -2.10 -8.09
N ARG A 26 -1.33 -3.20 -7.98
CA ARG A 26 -1.92 -4.53 -7.83
C ARG A 26 -2.02 -4.89 -6.34
N LEU A 27 -2.91 -5.80 -5.99
CA LEU A 27 -2.99 -6.33 -4.61
C LEU A 27 -1.64 -6.92 -4.15
N GLY A 28 -0.90 -7.50 -5.10
CA GLY A 28 0.45 -8.03 -4.94
C GLY A 28 1.54 -6.97 -4.65
N ASP A 29 1.26 -5.69 -4.89
CA ASP A 29 2.18 -4.58 -4.61
C ASP A 29 1.98 -3.97 -3.21
N VAL A 30 0.81 -4.21 -2.59
CA VAL A 30 0.46 -3.72 -1.24
C VAL A 30 1.08 -4.63 -0.17
N CYS A 31 1.28 -4.12 1.05
CA CYS A 31 1.86 -4.88 2.18
C CYS A 31 1.28 -6.30 2.30
N SER A 32 2.13 -7.32 2.45
CA SER A 32 1.66 -8.71 2.52
C SER A 32 0.76 -9.01 3.72
N PHE A 33 0.79 -8.18 4.76
CA PHE A 33 -0.02 -8.36 5.97
C PHE A 33 -1.52 -8.20 5.73
N VAL A 34 -1.94 -7.49 4.68
CA VAL A 34 -3.36 -7.45 4.28
C VAL A 34 -3.84 -8.75 3.64
N ARG A 35 -2.93 -9.66 3.24
CA ARG A 35 -3.24 -10.92 2.55
C ARG A 35 -3.48 -12.06 3.54
N THR A 36 -4.34 -11.83 4.52
CA THR A 36 -4.69 -12.79 5.57
C THR A 36 -6.16 -13.20 5.46
N LEU A 37 -6.46 -14.47 5.73
CA LEU A 37 -7.83 -14.94 5.93
C LEU A 37 -8.27 -14.88 7.40
N ASP A 38 -7.33 -14.64 8.32
CA ASP A 38 -7.61 -14.45 9.74
C ASP A 38 -7.88 -12.96 10.01
N PRO A 39 -9.13 -12.60 10.37
CA PRO A 39 -9.49 -11.21 10.71
C PRO A 39 -8.85 -10.73 12.01
N THR A 40 -8.33 -11.65 12.83
CA THR A 40 -7.61 -11.34 14.08
C THR A 40 -6.10 -11.39 13.96
N SER A 41 -5.59 -11.52 12.72
CA SER A 41 -4.17 -11.55 12.41
C SER A 41 -3.43 -10.38 13.06
N PHE A 42 -2.41 -10.70 13.85
CA PHE A 42 -1.60 -9.70 14.54
C PHE A 42 -0.98 -8.68 13.57
N ALA A 43 -0.43 -9.15 12.45
CA ALA A 43 0.22 -8.28 11.49
C ALA A 43 -0.76 -7.32 10.81
N LEU A 44 -1.98 -7.78 10.51
CA LEU A 44 -3.05 -6.91 9.98
C LEU A 44 -3.44 -5.83 10.99
N ARG A 45 -3.54 -6.20 12.27
CA ARG A 45 -3.87 -5.25 13.35
C ARG A 45 -2.80 -4.19 13.56
N VAL A 46 -1.52 -4.57 13.46
CA VAL A 46 -0.41 -3.61 13.55
C VAL A 46 -0.49 -2.59 12.41
N ASP A 47 -0.69 -3.04 11.17
CA ASP A 47 -0.84 -2.15 10.02
C ASP A 47 -2.04 -1.19 10.18
N GLU A 48 -3.18 -1.71 10.66
CA GLU A 48 -4.37 -0.90 10.93
C GLU A 48 -4.12 0.15 12.02
N ASP A 49 -3.53 -0.25 13.15
CA ASP A 49 -3.25 0.65 14.28
C ASP A 49 -2.22 1.72 13.89
N GLU A 50 -1.17 1.37 13.14
CA GLU A 50 -0.15 2.31 12.68
C GLU A 50 -0.72 3.30 11.67
N ALA A 51 -1.51 2.83 10.69
CA ALA A 51 -2.17 3.70 9.72
C ALA A 51 -3.12 4.71 10.41
N ASN A 52 -3.91 4.23 11.37
CA ASN A 52 -4.80 5.07 12.17
C ASN A 52 -4.04 6.07 13.03
N SER A 53 -2.90 5.67 13.59
CA SER A 53 -2.04 6.54 14.38
C SER A 53 -1.41 7.63 13.52
N CYS A 54 -0.90 7.28 12.33
CA CYS A 54 -0.36 8.22 11.35
C CYS A 54 -1.41 9.23 10.88
N ALA A 55 -2.65 8.79 10.66
CA ALA A 55 -3.75 9.67 10.27
C ALA A 55 -4.12 10.71 11.34
N ARG A 56 -3.83 10.43 12.61
CA ARG A 56 -4.08 11.34 13.76
C ARG A 56 -2.84 12.11 14.19
N ALA A 57 -1.67 11.77 13.67
CA ALA A 57 -0.42 12.38 14.05
C ALA A 57 -0.36 13.85 13.61
N PRO A 58 0.27 14.75 14.40
CA PRO A 58 0.43 16.16 14.02
C PRO A 58 1.40 16.35 12.84
N GLY A 59 2.20 15.34 12.50
CA GLY A 59 3.10 15.35 11.36
C GLY A 59 3.74 13.97 11.15
N LEU A 60 4.20 13.71 9.92
CA LEU A 60 4.84 12.46 9.53
C LEU A 60 6.20 12.77 8.88
N ILE A 61 7.27 12.10 9.33
CA ILE A 61 8.59 12.20 8.69
C ILE A 61 8.70 11.07 7.68
N LEU A 62 8.75 11.43 6.40
CA LEU A 62 8.93 10.48 5.32
C LEU A 62 10.35 10.62 4.77
N ASN A 63 11.12 9.52 4.79
CA ASN A 63 12.44 9.46 4.17
C ASN A 63 12.34 9.33 2.64
N THR A 64 11.76 10.36 2.03
CA THR A 64 11.60 10.51 0.58
C THR A 64 11.81 11.96 0.21
N TYR A 65 11.97 12.25 -1.07
CA TYR A 65 12.08 13.62 -1.57
C TYR A 65 11.00 13.90 -2.61
N VAL A 66 10.48 15.11 -2.61
CA VAL A 66 9.56 15.55 -3.66
C VAL A 66 10.36 15.79 -4.93
N ARG A 67 10.04 15.03 -6.00
CA ARG A 67 10.64 15.26 -7.32
C ARG A 67 10.20 16.62 -7.86
N ARG A 68 11.14 17.57 -7.97
CA ARG A 68 10.89 18.86 -8.64
C ARG A 68 10.73 18.66 -10.16
N PRO A 69 9.78 19.34 -10.82
CA PRO A 69 9.69 19.35 -12.28
C PRO A 69 10.98 19.92 -12.89
N ARG A 70 11.48 19.31 -13.97
CA ARG A 70 12.63 19.85 -14.71
C ARG A 70 12.23 21.17 -15.37
N VAL A 71 12.80 22.29 -14.92
CA VAL A 71 12.70 23.55 -15.65
C VAL A 71 13.56 23.41 -16.92
N ARG A 72 12.92 23.31 -18.08
CA ARG A 72 13.61 23.48 -19.35
C ARG A 72 14.02 24.95 -19.45
N ARG A 73 15.31 25.25 -19.28
CA ARG A 73 15.84 26.55 -19.72
C ARG A 73 15.69 26.59 -21.24
N LEU A 74 14.80 27.45 -21.72
CA LEU A 74 14.86 27.91 -23.11
C LEU A 74 16.22 28.59 -23.27
N ARG A 75 17.04 28.04 -24.16
CA ARG A 75 18.21 28.73 -24.70
C ARG A 75 17.74 29.69 -25.78
#